data_AF-A0A965CIG1-F1
#
_entry.id   AF-A0A965CIG1-F1
#
_cell.length_a   1.000
_cell.length_b   1.000
_cell.length_c   1.000
_cell.angle_alpha   90.00
_cell.angle_beta   90.00
_cell.angle_gamma   90.00
#
_symmetry.space_group_name_H-M   'P 1'
#
loop_
_entity.id
_entity.type
_entity.pdbx_description
1 polymer ?
#
loop_
_entity_poly.entity_id
_entity_poly.type
_entity_poly.pdbx_seq_one_letter_code
_entity_poly.pdbx_strand_id
1 'polypeptide(L)'
;DVTAVSTNTLTIVRGRDGSSGVAHSAGAVVRHMAIGRDYREANEHIENTTTAHGLTLANVTLSTGTGNVSTTMLASNAVTTAKITDGNVTTAKIADSAVTSAKIADLTIATGDIADSAITSGKIATGAVGTTKIDDLSITTGKIVDSAVTAAKIASDAVTTAKILDSNVTTAKIADSAITSAKIADGTIATGDIADSAITSAKIADGTIVAGDLADGAVTSAKILDGTIVNADINTSAQIAYSKTNLTNSIVDADINASAAIAWTKIAPSSTVSATELGYLDGVTSAVQTQLDAKLSTTTASSTYAPLASPALTGVPTAPTAAANTNTTQVATTAYVQTE
;
A
#
# COMPACT_ATOMS: atom_id res chain seq x y z
N ASP A 1 -49.66 60.37 132.23
CA ASP A 1 -49.27 59.46 133.33
C ASP A 1 -50.16 59.65 134.53
N VAL A 2 -50.85 58.57 134.95
CA VAL A 2 -51.73 58.53 136.12
C VAL A 2 -50.87 58.15 137.32
N THR A 3 -50.65 59.09 138.23
CA THR A 3 -49.63 58.96 139.30
C THR A 3 -50.16 58.47 140.65
N ALA A 4 -51.48 58.39 140.86
CA ALA A 4 -52.08 57.68 142.00
C ALA A 4 -53.59 57.46 141.81
N VAL A 5 -54.09 56.32 142.27
CA VAL A 5 -55.52 56.00 142.40
C VAL A 5 -55.82 55.89 143.89
N SER A 6 -56.75 56.69 144.42
CA SER A 6 -57.38 56.43 145.71
C SER A 6 -58.90 56.54 145.55
N THR A 7 -59.61 55.85 146.44
CA THR A 7 -60.76 55.00 146.17
C THR A 7 -62.09 55.71 145.86
N ASN A 8 -62.12 56.82 145.11
CA ASN A 8 -63.31 57.31 144.37
C ASN A 8 -63.07 58.55 143.48
N THR A 9 -61.82 58.88 143.13
CA THR A 9 -61.51 60.09 142.37
C THR A 9 -60.36 59.88 141.38
N LEU A 10 -60.57 60.19 140.09
CA LEU A 10 -59.52 60.22 139.06
C LEU A 10 -59.11 61.67 138.80
N THR A 11 -57.86 62.01 139.10
CA THR A 11 -57.25 63.30 138.79
C THR A 11 -56.47 63.20 137.50
N ILE A 12 -56.86 63.95 136.46
CA ILE A 12 -56.09 64.04 135.22
C ILE A 12 -55.32 65.36 135.23
N VAL A 13 -53.99 65.26 135.15
CA VAL A 13 -53.09 66.41 134.98
C VAL A 13 -52.80 66.57 133.49
N ARG A 14 -53.06 67.76 132.94
CA ARG A 14 -52.69 68.04 131.54
C ARG A 14 -51.18 68.25 131.45
N GLY A 15 -50.50 67.40 130.67
CA GLY A 15 -49.03 67.44 130.50
C GLY A 15 -48.47 68.74 129.89
N ARG A 16 -49.32 69.63 129.37
CA ARG A 16 -48.94 70.90 128.76
C ARG A 16 -48.83 72.07 129.75
N ASP A 17 -49.70 72.13 130.75
CA ASP A 17 -49.84 73.33 131.61
C ASP A 17 -49.95 73.00 133.12
N GLY A 18 -49.85 71.73 133.51
CA GLY A 18 -49.85 71.30 134.91
C GLY A 18 -51.18 71.50 135.64
N SER A 19 -52.23 71.98 134.96
CA SER A 19 -53.54 72.17 135.56
C SER A 19 -54.24 70.82 135.79
N SER A 20 -54.88 70.67 136.95
CA SER A 20 -55.61 69.46 137.35
C SER A 20 -57.10 69.74 137.51
N GLY A 21 -57.93 68.93 136.86
CA GLY A 21 -59.38 68.88 137.08
C GLY A 21 -59.78 67.58 137.76
N VAL A 22 -60.73 67.66 138.70
CA VAL A 22 -61.22 66.50 139.46
C VAL A 22 -62.64 66.17 138.99
N ALA A 23 -62.86 64.95 138.51
CA ALA A 23 -64.19 64.45 138.16
C ALA A 23 -64.61 63.32 139.10
N HIS A 24 -65.76 63.48 139.77
CA HIS A 24 -66.38 62.47 140.62
C HIS A 24 -67.45 61.70 139.82
N SER A 25 -67.12 60.44 139.55
CA SER A 25 -67.93 59.33 139.00
C SER A 25 -69.26 59.63 138.28
N ALA A 26 -69.36 59.19 137.03
CA ALA A 26 -70.57 58.55 136.50
C ALA A 26 -70.22 57.73 135.24
N GLY A 27 -70.63 56.44 135.19
CA GLY A 27 -70.97 55.75 133.95
C GLY A 27 -69.84 55.26 133.02
N ALA A 28 -69.40 54.02 133.21
CA ALA A 28 -69.61 52.91 132.27
C ALA A 28 -69.38 53.08 130.71
N VAL A 29 -68.60 52.12 130.15
CA VAL A 29 -68.67 51.39 128.83
C VAL A 29 -68.33 52.19 127.53
N VAL A 30 -67.80 51.68 126.39
CA VAL A 30 -67.72 50.34 125.74
C VAL A 30 -66.55 50.22 124.74
N ARG A 31 -66.06 48.98 124.62
CA ARG A 31 -65.34 48.25 123.55
C ARG A 31 -65.57 48.69 122.08
N HIS A 32 -64.63 48.33 121.19
CA HIS A 32 -64.86 47.42 120.04
C HIS A 32 -63.56 46.73 119.58
N MET A 33 -63.71 45.49 119.12
CA MET A 33 -62.70 44.49 118.78
C MET A 33 -62.76 44.17 117.27
N ALA A 34 -61.59 44.11 116.61
CA ALA A 34 -61.28 43.47 115.31
C ALA A 34 -62.07 44.00 114.07
N ILE A 35 -61.62 44.04 112.81
CA ILE A 35 -60.66 43.29 111.99
C ILE A 35 -60.24 44.25 110.84
N GLY A 36 -58.96 44.28 110.46
CA GLY A 36 -58.51 44.97 109.25
C GLY A 36 -56.99 45.06 109.20
N ARG A 37 -56.35 44.06 108.59
CA ARG A 37 -54.91 44.11 108.30
C ARG A 37 -54.64 45.31 107.39
N ASP A 38 -53.90 46.29 107.91
CA ASP A 38 -53.39 47.44 107.17
C ASP A 38 -52.14 47.01 106.39
N TYR A 39 -52.23 47.04 105.06
CA TYR A 39 -51.22 46.66 104.07
C TYR A 39 -50.04 47.66 104.04
N ARG A 40 -49.19 47.63 105.07
CA ARG A 40 -47.93 48.40 105.08
C ARG A 40 -46.71 47.57 105.44
N GLU A 41 -46.63 46.35 104.94
CA GLU A 41 -45.35 45.64 104.81
C GLU A 41 -44.80 45.86 103.40
N ALA A 42 -43.57 46.37 103.34
CA ALA A 42 -42.83 46.57 102.10
C ALA A 42 -42.62 45.20 101.44
N ASN A 43 -43.36 44.94 100.37
CA ASN A 43 -43.15 43.78 99.52
C ASN A 43 -41.91 44.06 98.67
N GLU A 44 -40.72 43.75 99.20
CA GLU A 44 -39.50 43.75 98.39
C GLU A 44 -39.68 42.72 97.28
N HIS A 45 -39.98 43.22 96.08
CA HIS A 45 -39.89 42.45 94.87
C HIS A 45 -38.42 42.10 94.66
N ILE A 46 -38.04 40.86 94.97
CA ILE A 46 -36.73 40.30 94.63
C ILE A 46 -36.70 40.15 93.10
N GLU A 47 -36.19 41.19 92.43
CA GLU A 47 -35.72 41.09 91.05
C GLU A 47 -34.48 40.19 91.07
N ASN A 48 -34.74 38.90 90.87
CA ASN A 48 -33.72 37.86 90.73
C ASN A 48 -32.96 38.06 89.42
N THR A 49 -32.01 38.98 89.44
CA THR A 49 -31.22 39.39 88.28
C THR A 49 -30.09 38.43 87.93
N THR A 50 -29.93 37.27 88.60
CA THR A 50 -28.82 36.36 88.29
C THR A 50 -29.06 34.84 88.40
N THR A 51 -30.25 34.33 88.71
CA THR A 51 -30.44 32.86 88.76
C THR A 51 -31.83 32.40 88.40
N ALA A 52 -32.04 31.94 87.15
CA ALA A 52 -33.22 31.19 86.78
C ALA A 52 -33.35 29.92 87.65
N HIS A 53 -34.54 29.72 88.20
CA HIS A 53 -34.95 28.62 89.06
C HIS A 53 -34.43 27.24 88.60
N GLY A 54 -33.58 26.58 89.40
CA GLY A 54 -33.46 25.12 89.42
C GLY A 54 -32.83 24.43 88.20
N LEU A 55 -32.15 25.14 87.31
CA LEU A 55 -31.45 24.53 86.18
C LEU A 55 -29.93 24.47 86.47
N THR A 56 -29.38 23.26 86.62
CA THR A 56 -27.93 23.06 86.78
C THR A 56 -27.21 23.56 85.53
N LEU A 57 -26.23 24.45 85.70
CA LEU A 57 -25.48 25.15 84.63
C LEU A 57 -24.85 24.25 83.55
N ALA A 58 -24.79 22.92 83.75
CA ALA A 58 -24.38 21.99 82.71
C ALA A 58 -25.38 21.89 81.53
N ASN A 59 -26.63 22.35 81.71
CA ASN A 59 -27.72 22.21 80.73
C ASN A 59 -28.42 23.54 80.36
N VAL A 60 -27.91 24.68 80.83
CA VAL A 60 -28.43 26.02 80.47
C VAL A 60 -27.64 26.55 79.27
N THR A 61 -28.09 26.26 78.06
CA THR A 61 -27.62 26.96 76.86
C THR A 61 -28.34 28.31 76.79
N LEU A 62 -27.64 29.35 77.23
CA LEU A 62 -28.15 30.72 77.28
C LEU A 62 -28.30 31.29 75.85
N SER A 63 -29.47 31.16 75.23
CA SER A 63 -29.81 31.96 74.04
C SER A 63 -30.22 33.36 74.49
N THR A 64 -29.25 34.23 74.71
CA THR A 64 -29.48 35.67 74.78
C THR A 64 -29.06 36.30 73.46
N GLY A 65 -30.01 36.49 72.56
CA GLY A 65 -30.06 37.69 71.73
C GLY A 65 -29.45 37.68 70.33
N THR A 66 -28.88 36.59 69.82
CA THR A 66 -28.61 36.44 68.38
C THR A 66 -28.86 34.98 68.02
N GLY A 67 -29.52 34.70 66.89
CA GLY A 67 -29.91 33.33 66.48
C GLY A 67 -28.73 32.40 66.14
N ASN A 68 -27.59 32.55 66.82
CA ASN A 68 -26.32 31.92 66.53
C ASN A 68 -25.89 31.04 67.71
N VAL A 69 -25.56 29.78 67.42
CA VAL A 69 -24.94 28.87 68.38
C VAL A 69 -23.42 29.04 68.30
N SER A 70 -22.78 29.52 69.38
CA SER A 70 -21.32 29.63 69.48
C SER A 70 -20.69 28.26 69.74
N THR A 71 -19.40 28.07 69.40
CA THR A 71 -18.67 26.84 69.68
C THR A 71 -18.60 26.49 71.17
N THR A 72 -18.65 27.48 72.06
CA THR A 72 -18.69 27.28 73.52
C THR A 72 -20.04 26.75 74.04
N MET A 73 -21.10 26.86 73.23
CA MET A 73 -22.44 26.37 73.56
C MET A 73 -22.65 24.89 73.18
N LEU A 74 -21.71 24.30 72.43
CA LEU A 74 -21.73 22.90 72.04
C LEU A 74 -20.56 22.19 72.69
N ALA A 75 -20.84 21.14 73.47
CA ALA A 75 -19.78 20.24 73.90
C ALA A 75 -19.11 19.56 72.67
N SER A 76 -17.88 19.08 72.82
CA SER A 76 -17.21 18.31 71.77
C SER A 76 -18.07 17.10 71.34
N ASN A 77 -18.19 16.87 70.03
CA ASN A 77 -19.06 15.85 69.43
C ASN A 77 -20.56 15.99 69.77
N ALA A 78 -21.00 17.14 70.30
CA ALA A 78 -22.40 17.32 70.67
C ALA A 78 -23.36 17.26 69.47
N VAL A 79 -22.89 17.54 68.25
CA VAL A 79 -23.68 17.42 67.01
C VAL A 79 -23.32 16.12 66.32
N THR A 80 -24.12 15.08 66.57
CA THR A 80 -24.01 13.75 65.94
C THR A 80 -24.88 13.67 64.68
N THR A 81 -24.67 12.67 63.82
CA THR A 81 -25.52 12.42 62.64
C THR A 81 -27.01 12.39 63.01
N ALA A 82 -27.41 11.73 64.11
CA ALA A 82 -28.82 11.68 64.55
C ALA A 82 -29.43 13.05 64.91
N LYS A 83 -28.61 14.08 65.19
CA LYS A 83 -29.07 15.45 65.45
C LYS A 83 -29.16 16.29 64.18
N ILE A 84 -28.68 15.76 63.06
CA ILE A 84 -28.80 16.33 61.71
C ILE A 84 -29.70 15.39 60.92
N THR A 85 -30.99 15.70 60.83
CA THR A 85 -31.91 14.88 60.02
C THR A 85 -31.56 14.94 58.53
N ASP A 86 -31.91 13.90 57.79
CA ASP A 86 -31.60 13.79 56.36
C ASP A 86 -32.10 15.00 55.56
N GLY A 87 -31.27 15.49 54.65
CA GLY A 87 -31.57 16.69 53.84
C GLY A 87 -31.43 18.02 54.57
N ASN A 88 -31.19 18.04 55.90
CA ASN A 88 -31.04 19.31 56.62
C ASN A 88 -29.74 20.05 56.31
N VAL A 89 -28.70 19.39 55.80
CA VAL A 89 -27.52 20.06 55.25
C VAL A 89 -27.73 20.25 53.76
N THR A 90 -28.32 21.39 53.39
CA THR A 90 -28.55 21.77 52.00
C THR A 90 -27.33 22.48 51.41
N THR A 91 -27.28 22.63 50.09
CA THR A 91 -26.18 23.35 49.41
C THR A 91 -25.95 24.75 49.99
N ALA A 92 -27.01 25.52 50.30
CA ALA A 92 -26.88 26.85 50.88
C ALA A 92 -26.25 26.87 52.30
N LYS A 93 -26.25 25.74 53.02
CA LYS A 93 -25.62 25.59 54.34
C LYS A 93 -24.15 25.18 54.23
N ILE A 94 -23.69 24.80 53.05
CA ILE A 94 -22.30 24.49 52.74
C ILE A 94 -21.75 25.68 51.93
N ALA A 95 -20.74 26.36 52.46
CA ALA A 95 -20.11 27.44 51.70
C ALA A 95 -19.48 26.90 50.41
N ASP A 96 -19.42 27.72 49.37
CA ASP A 96 -18.75 27.35 48.12
C ASP A 96 -17.31 26.89 48.39
N SER A 97 -16.89 25.81 47.72
CA SER A 97 -15.59 25.14 47.93
C SER A 97 -15.34 24.58 49.34
N ALA A 98 -16.33 24.56 50.24
CA ALA A 98 -16.14 24.03 51.58
C ALA A 98 -15.83 22.52 51.59
N VAL A 99 -16.32 21.76 50.60
CA VAL A 99 -15.98 20.34 50.40
C VAL A 99 -14.77 20.25 49.47
N THR A 100 -13.59 20.08 50.06
CA THR A 100 -12.33 19.90 49.33
C THR A 100 -12.03 18.42 49.12
N SER A 101 -11.08 18.07 48.26
CA SER A 101 -10.65 16.68 48.06
C SER A 101 -10.25 15.99 49.37
N ALA A 102 -9.61 16.69 50.30
CA ALA A 102 -9.27 16.14 51.62
C ALA A 102 -10.48 15.75 52.50
N LYS A 103 -11.67 16.28 52.21
CA LYS A 103 -12.93 15.93 52.89
C LYS A 103 -13.71 14.81 52.18
N ILE A 104 -13.27 14.42 50.99
CA ILE A 104 -13.84 13.32 50.21
C ILE A 104 -12.85 12.16 50.31
N ALA A 105 -13.27 11.04 50.88
CA ALA A 105 -12.40 9.87 50.94
C ALA A 105 -12.17 9.30 49.53
N ASP A 106 -10.99 8.74 49.30
CA ASP A 106 -10.67 8.12 48.02
C ASP A 106 -11.65 6.97 47.71
N LEU A 107 -12.05 6.84 46.45
CA LEU A 107 -12.97 5.80 45.94
C LEU A 107 -14.40 5.84 46.50
N THR A 108 -14.81 6.87 47.26
CA THR A 108 -16.18 6.90 47.83
C THR A 108 -17.23 7.52 46.92
N ILE A 109 -16.85 8.25 45.88
CA ILE A 109 -17.79 8.78 44.90
C ILE A 109 -18.20 7.64 43.97
N ALA A 110 -19.45 7.18 44.08
CA ALA A 110 -19.98 6.14 43.21
C ALA A 110 -20.29 6.71 41.82
N THR A 111 -20.35 5.84 40.81
CA THR A 111 -20.69 6.25 39.44
C THR A 111 -22.05 6.95 39.36
N GLY A 112 -23.03 6.51 40.16
CA GLY A 112 -24.37 7.12 40.21
C GLY A 112 -24.41 8.51 40.88
N ASP A 113 -23.39 8.88 41.66
CA ASP A 113 -23.27 10.22 42.24
C ASP A 113 -22.80 11.25 41.21
N ILE A 114 -22.23 10.78 40.09
CA ILE A 114 -21.77 11.58 38.97
C ILE A 114 -22.87 11.54 37.90
N ALA A 115 -23.55 12.66 37.68
CA ALA A 115 -24.55 12.74 36.61
C ALA A 115 -23.92 12.44 35.24
N ASP A 116 -24.72 11.88 34.31
CA ASP A 116 -24.29 11.61 32.95
C ASP A 116 -23.72 12.88 32.28
N SER A 117 -22.59 12.74 31.59
CA SER A 117 -21.85 13.85 30.98
C SER A 117 -21.34 14.93 31.94
N ALA A 118 -21.42 14.73 33.26
CA ALA A 118 -20.93 15.70 34.24
C ALA A 118 -19.41 15.91 34.12
N ILE A 119 -18.65 14.92 33.68
CA ILE A 119 -17.22 15.04 33.39
C ILE A 119 -17.03 15.38 31.91
N THR A 120 -16.90 16.68 31.62
CA THR A 120 -16.64 17.20 30.27
C THR A 120 -15.14 17.31 30.00
N SER A 121 -14.74 17.47 28.74
CA SER A 121 -13.33 17.65 28.36
C SER A 121 -12.64 18.78 29.11
N GLY A 122 -13.33 19.89 29.40
CA GLY A 122 -12.79 21.01 30.17
C GLY A 122 -12.53 20.71 31.65
N LYS A 123 -13.16 19.67 32.22
CA LYS A 123 -12.92 19.19 33.59
C LYS A 123 -11.76 18.19 33.67
N ILE A 124 -11.30 17.69 32.53
CA ILE A 124 -10.16 16.77 32.42
C ILE A 124 -8.95 17.58 31.97
N ALA A 125 -7.94 17.70 32.83
CA ALA A 125 -6.71 18.38 32.45
C ALA A 125 -6.02 17.67 31.27
N THR A 126 -5.30 18.41 30.43
CA THR A 126 -4.53 17.85 29.32
C THR A 126 -3.54 16.80 29.83
N GLY A 127 -3.59 15.58 29.26
CA GLY A 127 -2.75 14.46 29.69
C GLY A 127 -3.21 13.77 30.99
N ALA A 128 -4.29 14.22 31.64
CA ALA A 128 -4.81 13.57 32.85
C ALA A 128 -5.17 12.10 32.60
N VAL A 129 -5.66 11.76 31.41
CA VAL A 129 -5.88 10.39 30.95
C VAL A 129 -4.68 9.95 30.10
N GLY A 130 -3.66 9.41 30.77
CA GLY A 130 -2.48 8.80 30.14
C GLY A 130 -2.68 7.31 29.84
N THR A 131 -1.69 6.69 29.20
CA THR A 131 -1.75 5.27 28.81
C THR A 131 -1.99 4.31 29.97
N THR A 132 -1.50 4.60 31.17
CA THR A 132 -1.73 3.78 32.37
C THR A 132 -3.17 3.79 32.87
N LYS A 133 -4.00 4.74 32.41
CA LYS A 133 -5.42 4.89 32.74
C LYS A 133 -6.32 4.39 31.62
N ILE A 134 -5.73 3.94 30.51
CA ILE A 134 -6.42 3.38 29.36
C ILE A 134 -6.03 1.91 29.31
N ASP A 135 -6.96 1.03 29.67
CA ASP A 135 -6.71 -0.41 29.63
C ASP A 135 -6.37 -0.87 28.21
N ASP A 136 -5.56 -1.91 28.09
CA ASP A 136 -5.21 -2.51 26.81
C ASP A 136 -6.48 -2.92 26.05
N LEU A 137 -6.49 -2.68 24.72
CA LEU A 137 -7.61 -2.95 23.82
C LEU A 137 -8.91 -2.16 24.12
N SER A 138 -8.93 -1.29 25.13
CA SER A 138 -10.14 -0.52 25.47
C SER A 138 -10.54 0.46 24.37
N ILE A 139 -9.59 0.92 23.54
CA ILE A 139 -9.85 1.74 22.35
C ILE A 139 -10.11 0.81 21.16
N THR A 140 -11.39 0.51 20.93
CA THR A 140 -11.85 -0.30 19.80
C THR A 140 -12.01 0.55 18.54
N THR A 141 -12.15 -0.11 17.38
CA THR A 141 -12.38 0.57 16.10
C THR A 141 -13.59 1.51 16.14
N GLY A 142 -14.69 1.11 16.76
CA GLY A 142 -15.88 1.96 16.89
C GLY A 142 -15.69 3.23 17.74
N LYS A 143 -14.66 3.28 18.61
CA LYS A 143 -14.28 4.49 19.36
C LYS A 143 -13.37 5.43 18.56
N ILE A 144 -12.79 4.94 17.47
CA ILE A 144 -11.97 5.70 16.53
C ILE A 144 -12.83 6.00 15.31
N VAL A 145 -13.41 7.20 15.25
CA VAL A 145 -14.23 7.59 14.09
C VAL A 145 -13.40 7.57 12.81
N ASP A 146 -14.07 7.37 11.67
CA ASP A 146 -13.40 7.35 10.36
C ASP A 146 -12.56 8.61 10.14
N SER A 147 -11.35 8.43 9.61
CA SER A 147 -10.36 9.51 9.41
C SER A 147 -9.86 10.19 10.70
N ALA A 148 -10.16 9.68 11.90
CA ALA A 148 -9.63 10.25 13.14
C ALA A 148 -8.09 10.20 13.19
N VAL A 149 -7.49 9.12 12.67
CA VAL A 149 -6.04 8.94 12.60
C VAL A 149 -5.52 9.45 11.26
N THR A 150 -5.18 10.74 11.21
CA THR A 150 -4.61 11.39 10.03
C THR A 150 -3.10 11.20 9.96
N ALA A 151 -2.49 11.46 8.80
CA ALA A 151 -1.03 11.37 8.62
C ALA A 151 -0.26 12.19 9.69
N ALA A 152 -0.75 13.37 10.07
CA ALA A 152 -0.11 14.20 11.10
C ALA A 152 -0.14 13.59 12.52
N LYS A 153 -1.03 12.64 12.79
CA LYS A 153 -1.09 11.91 14.08
C LYS A 153 -0.19 10.66 14.08
N ILE A 154 0.33 10.26 12.93
CA ILE A 154 1.26 9.15 12.78
C ILE A 154 2.65 9.77 12.65
N ALA A 155 3.54 9.48 13.60
CA ALA A 155 4.92 9.96 13.49
C ALA A 155 5.59 9.39 12.23
N SER A 156 6.57 10.12 11.66
CA SER A 156 7.39 9.62 10.55
C SER A 156 7.97 8.25 10.90
N ASP A 157 7.95 7.33 9.94
CA ASP A 157 8.43 5.94 10.07
C ASP A 157 7.73 5.11 11.16
N ALA A 158 6.64 5.61 11.76
CA ALA A 158 5.92 4.85 12.79
C ALA A 158 5.28 3.58 12.24
N VAL A 159 4.96 3.52 10.95
CA VAL A 159 4.47 2.32 10.26
C VAL A 159 5.62 1.66 9.51
N THR A 160 6.37 0.81 10.22
CA THR A 160 7.49 0.05 9.66
C THR A 160 6.99 -1.14 8.84
N THR A 161 7.85 -1.72 8.01
CA THR A 161 7.54 -2.95 7.25
C THR A 161 7.04 -4.08 8.16
N ALA A 162 7.67 -4.31 9.33
CA ALA A 162 7.22 -5.31 10.30
C ALA A 162 5.80 -5.08 10.88
N LYS A 163 5.26 -3.85 10.78
CA LYS A 163 3.87 -3.53 11.20
C LYS A 163 2.87 -3.73 10.07
N ILE A 164 3.34 -3.93 8.85
CA ILE A 164 2.53 -4.28 7.68
C ILE A 164 2.75 -5.76 7.42
N LEU A 165 1.72 -6.57 7.68
CA LEU A 165 1.80 -7.99 7.34
C LEU A 165 2.02 -8.18 5.84
N ASP A 166 2.76 -9.23 5.47
CA ASP A 166 3.00 -9.58 4.08
C ASP A 166 1.68 -9.71 3.32
N SER A 167 1.67 -9.30 2.05
CA SER A 167 0.48 -9.27 1.18
C SER A 167 -0.63 -8.28 1.58
N ASN A 168 -0.53 -7.54 2.69
CA ASN A 168 -1.55 -6.54 3.03
C ASN A 168 -1.55 -5.34 2.07
N VAL A 169 -0.43 -5.02 1.43
CA VAL A 169 -0.35 -4.02 0.35
C VAL A 169 -0.81 -4.67 -0.95
N THR A 170 -2.12 -4.76 -1.11
CA THR A 170 -2.79 -5.30 -2.30
C THR A 170 -2.74 -4.30 -3.47
N THR A 171 -2.96 -4.75 -4.70
CA THR A 171 -3.03 -3.89 -5.90
C THR A 171 -3.99 -2.71 -5.71
N ALA A 172 -5.18 -2.91 -5.15
CA ALA A 172 -6.15 -1.84 -4.88
C ALA A 172 -5.66 -0.76 -3.89
N LYS A 173 -4.60 -1.01 -3.11
CA LYS A 173 -3.97 -0.02 -2.21
C LYS A 173 -2.83 0.74 -2.89
N ILE A 174 -2.39 0.29 -4.06
CA ILE A 174 -1.37 0.95 -4.87
C ILE A 174 -2.11 1.70 -5.97
N ALA A 175 -2.03 3.02 -5.98
CA ALA A 175 -2.64 3.81 -7.05
C ALA A 175 -2.01 3.46 -8.41
N ASP A 176 -2.79 3.60 -9.48
CA ASP A 176 -2.29 3.41 -10.84
C ASP A 176 -1.07 4.31 -11.10
N SER A 177 -0.03 3.76 -11.73
CA SER A 177 1.25 4.44 -11.98
C SER A 177 2.03 4.87 -10.72
N ALA A 178 1.65 4.43 -9.52
CA ALA A 178 2.39 4.77 -8.30
C ALA A 178 3.84 4.23 -8.31
N ILE A 179 4.03 3.04 -8.90
CA ILE A 179 5.35 2.43 -9.10
C ILE A 179 5.95 2.93 -10.41
N THR A 180 6.72 4.01 -10.32
CA THR A 180 7.46 4.61 -11.43
C THR A 180 8.83 3.94 -11.59
N SER A 181 9.47 4.08 -12.76
CA SER A 181 10.85 3.58 -12.97
C SER A 181 11.82 4.03 -11.87
N ALA A 182 11.73 5.28 -11.39
CA ALA A 182 12.56 5.77 -10.28
C ALA A 182 12.38 5.04 -8.93
N LYS A 183 11.30 4.26 -8.75
CA LYS A 183 11.05 3.44 -7.55
C LYS A 183 11.49 1.99 -7.74
N ILE A 184 11.85 1.60 -8.96
CA ILE A 184 12.37 0.29 -9.31
C ILE A 184 13.87 0.46 -9.46
N ALA A 185 14.65 -0.29 -8.70
CA ALA A 185 16.10 -0.25 -8.88
C ALA A 185 16.48 -0.91 -10.21
N ASP A 186 17.46 -0.33 -10.91
CA ASP A 186 17.89 -0.86 -12.21
C ASP A 186 18.42 -2.30 -12.07
N GLY A 187 17.97 -3.17 -12.97
CA GLY A 187 18.37 -4.58 -13.01
C GLY A 187 17.72 -5.48 -11.95
N THR A 188 16.82 -4.98 -11.09
CA THR A 188 16.16 -5.82 -10.07
C THR A 188 14.97 -6.60 -10.58
N ILE A 189 14.42 -6.26 -11.74
CA ILE A 189 13.34 -7.03 -12.38
C ILE A 189 13.96 -8.29 -12.97
N ALA A 190 13.79 -9.41 -12.27
CA ALA A 190 14.25 -10.71 -12.74
C ALA A 190 13.32 -11.26 -13.82
N THR A 191 13.79 -12.23 -14.61
CA THR A 191 12.97 -12.87 -15.64
C THR A 191 11.70 -13.51 -15.08
N GLY A 192 11.74 -14.03 -13.85
CA GLY A 192 10.59 -14.62 -13.18
C GLY A 192 9.54 -13.61 -12.69
N ASP A 193 9.90 -12.32 -12.57
CA ASP A 193 8.95 -11.26 -12.22
C ASP A 193 8.10 -10.84 -13.43
N ILE A 194 8.57 -11.16 -14.63
CA ILE A 194 7.89 -10.89 -15.89
C ILE A 194 7.17 -12.18 -16.32
N ALA A 195 5.84 -12.15 -16.37
CA ALA A 195 5.09 -13.30 -16.88
C ALA A 195 5.46 -13.62 -18.33
N ASP A 196 5.39 -14.91 -18.71
CA ASP A 196 5.62 -15.34 -20.08
C ASP A 196 4.74 -14.57 -21.07
N SER A 197 5.33 -14.13 -22.18
CA SER A 197 4.67 -13.27 -23.20
C SER A 197 4.19 -11.89 -22.71
N ALA A 198 4.54 -11.45 -21.49
CA ALA A 198 4.13 -10.13 -21.01
C ALA A 198 4.69 -8.99 -21.88
N ILE A 199 5.91 -9.15 -22.40
CA ILE A 199 6.53 -8.22 -23.34
C ILE A 199 6.14 -8.61 -24.77
N THR A 200 5.07 -7.98 -25.26
CA THR A 200 4.56 -8.13 -26.62
C THR A 200 5.23 -7.12 -27.56
N SER A 201 5.18 -7.35 -28.87
CA SER A 201 5.69 -6.38 -29.87
C SER A 201 5.15 -4.96 -29.65
N ALA A 202 3.87 -4.79 -29.30
CA ALA A 202 3.28 -3.48 -28.99
C ALA A 202 3.89 -2.74 -27.79
N LYS A 203 4.64 -3.44 -26.92
CA LYS A 203 5.36 -2.84 -25.77
C LYS A 203 6.83 -2.52 -26.10
N ILE A 204 7.32 -2.99 -27.24
CA ILE A 204 8.66 -2.72 -27.75
C ILE A 204 8.50 -1.66 -28.84
N ALA A 205 9.05 -0.47 -28.64
CA ALA A 205 8.97 0.56 -29.65
C ALA A 205 9.85 0.19 -30.87
N ASP A 206 9.37 0.48 -32.07
CA ASP A 206 10.07 0.16 -33.31
C ASP A 206 11.47 0.79 -33.35
N GLY A 207 12.47 0.01 -33.77
CA GLY A 207 13.86 0.44 -33.85
C GLY A 207 14.60 0.55 -32.51
N THR A 208 13.97 0.22 -31.38
CA THR A 208 14.65 0.25 -30.07
C THR A 208 15.54 -0.95 -29.80
N ILE A 209 15.23 -2.10 -30.41
CA ILE A 209 16.10 -3.28 -30.35
C ILE A 209 17.28 -3.06 -31.29
N VAL A 210 18.41 -2.68 -30.72
CA VAL A 210 19.67 -2.50 -31.45
C VAL A 210 20.50 -3.78 -31.42
N ALA A 211 21.55 -3.84 -32.25
CA ALA A 211 22.41 -5.03 -32.33
C ALA A 211 23.00 -5.44 -30.96
N GLY A 212 23.29 -4.47 -30.08
CA GLY A 212 23.81 -4.74 -28.74
C GLY A 212 22.81 -5.39 -27.76
N ASP A 213 21.50 -5.29 -28.04
CA ASP A 213 20.46 -5.92 -27.22
C ASP A 213 20.30 -7.42 -27.55
N LEU A 214 20.81 -7.83 -28.71
CA LEU A 214 20.79 -9.21 -29.19
C LEU A 214 22.14 -9.85 -28.93
N ALA A 215 22.16 -10.95 -28.17
CA ALA A 215 23.36 -11.75 -28.04
C ALA A 215 23.84 -12.29 -29.40
N ASP A 216 25.14 -12.54 -29.54
CA ASP A 216 25.69 -13.15 -30.75
C ASP A 216 25.01 -14.50 -31.05
N GLY A 217 24.50 -14.66 -32.28
CA GLY A 217 23.74 -15.84 -32.69
C GLY A 217 22.31 -15.91 -32.13
N ALA A 218 21.82 -14.86 -31.46
CA ALA A 218 20.46 -14.83 -30.93
C ALA A 218 19.41 -15.02 -32.03
N VAL A 219 19.62 -14.49 -33.24
CA VAL A 219 18.71 -14.68 -34.39
C VAL A 219 19.15 -15.90 -35.19
N THR A 220 18.55 -17.06 -34.87
CA THR A 220 18.77 -18.31 -35.59
C THR A 220 17.79 -18.44 -36.77
N SER A 221 18.05 -19.36 -37.70
CA SER A 221 17.14 -19.61 -38.84
C SER A 221 15.71 -19.93 -38.39
N ALA A 222 15.52 -20.62 -37.27
CA ALA A 222 14.18 -20.91 -36.72
C ALA A 222 13.42 -19.65 -36.25
N LYS A 223 14.12 -18.53 -36.00
CA LYS A 223 13.54 -17.23 -35.62
C LYS A 223 13.29 -16.34 -36.83
N ILE A 224 13.77 -16.72 -38.01
CA ILE A 224 13.50 -16.02 -39.27
C ILE A 224 12.41 -16.81 -39.99
N LEU A 225 11.27 -16.19 -40.24
CA LEU A 225 10.19 -16.84 -40.97
C LEU A 225 10.59 -17.08 -42.43
N ASP A 226 10.36 -18.29 -42.95
CA ASP A 226 10.71 -18.64 -44.32
C ASP A 226 10.08 -17.69 -45.34
N GLY A 227 10.88 -17.28 -46.34
CA GLY A 227 10.45 -16.38 -47.41
C GLY A 227 10.29 -14.91 -47.01
N THR A 228 10.56 -14.54 -45.75
CA THR A 228 10.47 -13.13 -45.32
C THR A 228 11.69 -12.30 -45.68
N ILE A 229 12.86 -12.93 -45.82
CA ILE A 229 14.06 -12.25 -46.32
C ILE A 229 13.92 -12.07 -47.84
N VAL A 230 13.72 -10.82 -48.25
CA VAL A 230 13.60 -10.43 -49.66
C VAL A 230 14.88 -9.74 -50.14
N ASN A 231 15.01 -9.51 -51.45
CA ASN A 231 16.17 -8.84 -52.04
C ASN A 231 16.45 -7.45 -51.42
N ALA A 232 15.41 -6.75 -50.94
CA ALA A 232 15.57 -5.44 -50.29
C ALA A 232 16.21 -5.52 -48.90
N ASP A 233 16.11 -6.66 -48.21
CA ASP A 233 16.72 -6.87 -46.89
C ASP A 233 18.22 -7.17 -47.00
N ILE A 234 18.66 -7.67 -48.16
CA ILE A 234 20.06 -7.99 -48.43
C ILE A 234 20.75 -6.76 -49.03
N ASN A 235 21.75 -6.25 -48.32
CA ASN A 235 22.59 -5.16 -48.83
C ASN A 235 23.22 -5.56 -50.19
N THR A 236 23.26 -4.65 -51.16
CA THR A 236 23.86 -4.90 -52.49
C THR A 236 25.35 -5.25 -52.45
N SER A 237 26.05 -4.86 -51.38
CA SER A 237 27.46 -5.21 -51.10
C SER A 237 27.61 -6.48 -50.26
N ALA A 238 26.52 -7.15 -49.89
CA ALA A 238 26.57 -8.38 -49.09
C ALA A 238 27.29 -9.48 -49.88
N GLN A 239 28.38 -10.00 -49.32
CA GLN A 239 29.14 -11.09 -49.90
C GLN A 239 28.51 -12.44 -49.52
N ILE A 240 27.32 -12.72 -50.04
CA ILE A 240 26.69 -14.04 -49.87
C ILE A 240 27.44 -15.04 -50.75
N ALA A 241 28.13 -15.99 -50.10
CA ALA A 241 28.82 -17.05 -50.82
C ALA A 241 27.83 -17.90 -51.63
N TYR A 242 28.13 -18.15 -52.91
CA TYR A 242 27.26 -18.94 -53.80
C TYR A 242 26.93 -20.34 -53.27
N SER A 243 27.81 -20.95 -52.48
CA SER A 243 27.56 -22.24 -51.82
C SER A 243 26.46 -22.19 -50.75
N LYS A 244 26.04 -20.99 -50.34
CA LYS A 244 24.97 -20.74 -49.37
C LYS A 244 23.63 -20.39 -50.03
N THR A 245 23.61 -20.22 -51.35
CA THR A 245 22.40 -19.96 -52.15
C THR A 245 22.03 -21.19 -52.97
N ASN A 246 20.78 -21.64 -52.90
CA ASN A 246 20.31 -22.75 -53.75
C ASN A 246 20.06 -22.26 -55.19
N LEU A 247 21.10 -22.30 -56.03
CA LEU A 247 21.06 -21.83 -57.41
C LEU A 247 20.77 -22.95 -58.43
N THR A 248 20.56 -24.18 -57.98
CA THR A 248 20.32 -25.32 -58.87
C THR A 248 19.05 -25.08 -59.70
N ASN A 249 19.18 -25.17 -61.03
CA ASN A 249 18.13 -24.89 -62.01
C ASN A 249 17.53 -23.47 -61.96
N SER A 250 18.13 -22.56 -61.19
CA SER A 250 17.67 -21.16 -61.09
C SER A 250 18.46 -20.22 -61.99
N ILE A 251 19.66 -20.62 -62.42
CA ILE A 251 20.44 -19.88 -63.41
C ILE A 251 19.77 -20.04 -64.79
N VAL A 252 19.30 -18.93 -65.35
CA VAL A 252 18.73 -18.86 -66.69
C VAL A 252 19.71 -18.18 -67.66
N ASP A 253 19.48 -18.28 -68.97
CA ASP A 253 20.34 -17.66 -69.99
C ASP A 253 20.55 -16.15 -69.77
N ALA A 254 19.54 -15.46 -69.22
CA ALA A 254 19.62 -14.03 -68.91
C ALA A 254 20.57 -13.68 -67.75
N ASP A 255 20.88 -14.64 -66.87
CA ASP A 255 21.84 -14.44 -65.78
C ASP A 255 23.28 -14.47 -66.29
N ILE A 256 23.50 -15.06 -67.47
CA ILE A 256 24.79 -15.13 -68.13
C ILE A 256 24.91 -13.95 -69.10
N ASN A 257 25.78 -13.00 -68.78
CA ASN A 257 26.11 -11.91 -69.70
C ASN A 257 26.63 -12.51 -71.03
N ALA A 258 26.17 -12.00 -72.17
CA ALA A 258 26.63 -12.46 -73.50
C ALA A 258 28.16 -12.32 -73.70
N SER A 259 28.79 -11.39 -72.97
CA SER A 259 30.24 -11.20 -72.93
C SER A 259 30.93 -11.98 -71.81
N ALA A 260 30.20 -12.82 -71.06
CA ALA A 260 30.78 -13.62 -69.99
C ALA A 260 31.76 -14.65 -70.57
N ALA A 261 33.04 -14.45 -70.30
CA ALA A 261 34.10 -15.41 -70.58
C ALA A 261 34.04 -16.56 -69.55
N ILE A 262 32.94 -17.32 -69.55
CA ILE A 262 32.82 -18.50 -68.69
C ILE A 262 33.91 -19.48 -69.14
N ALA A 263 34.88 -19.69 -68.25
CA ALA A 263 35.94 -20.64 -68.51
C ALA A 263 35.34 -22.01 -68.85
N TRP A 264 35.81 -22.60 -69.95
CA TRP A 264 35.34 -23.88 -70.49
C TRP A 264 35.18 -24.98 -69.44
N THR A 265 36.13 -25.05 -68.52
CA THR A 265 36.18 -26.00 -67.39
C THR A 265 35.02 -25.88 -66.41
N LYS A 266 34.24 -24.79 -66.45
CA LYS A 266 33.11 -24.51 -65.58
C LYS A 266 31.74 -24.83 -66.19
N ILE A 267 31.67 -25.19 -67.48
CA ILE A 267 30.40 -25.43 -68.20
C ILE A 267 29.91 -26.89 -68.05
N ALA A 268 30.72 -27.78 -67.44
CA ALA A 268 30.36 -29.17 -67.12
C ALA A 268 29.44 -29.86 -68.16
N PRO A 269 29.84 -29.91 -69.45
CA PRO A 269 29.06 -30.62 -70.45
C PRO A 269 28.88 -32.08 -69.99
N SER A 270 27.71 -32.65 -70.26
CA SER A 270 27.32 -33.99 -69.82
C SER A 270 28.43 -35.03 -70.06
N SER A 271 28.43 -36.13 -69.32
CA SER A 271 29.42 -37.22 -69.49
C SER A 271 29.50 -37.78 -70.92
N THR A 272 28.50 -37.51 -71.75
CA THR A 272 28.42 -37.90 -73.16
C THR A 272 29.27 -37.03 -74.08
N VAL A 273 29.68 -35.84 -73.63
CA VAL A 273 30.47 -34.92 -74.43
C VAL A 273 31.66 -34.44 -73.60
N SER A 274 32.82 -35.03 -73.86
CA SER A 274 34.06 -34.66 -73.19
C SER A 274 34.53 -33.26 -73.57
N ALA A 275 35.32 -32.66 -72.69
CA ALA A 275 36.02 -31.40 -72.99
C ALA A 275 36.89 -31.48 -74.25
N THR A 276 37.41 -32.68 -74.57
CA THR A 276 38.17 -32.96 -75.78
C THR A 276 37.28 -32.96 -77.02
N GLU A 277 36.14 -33.64 -76.96
CA GLU A 277 35.18 -33.68 -78.07
C GLU A 277 34.69 -32.28 -78.44
N LEU A 278 34.36 -31.45 -77.44
CA LEU A 278 33.94 -30.08 -77.69
C LEU A 278 35.10 -29.14 -78.05
N GLY A 279 36.32 -29.42 -77.61
CA GLY A 279 37.52 -28.71 -78.06
C GLY A 279 37.79 -28.92 -79.55
N TYR A 280 37.34 -30.04 -80.15
CA TYR A 280 37.35 -30.21 -81.60
C TYR A 280 36.29 -29.36 -82.31
N LEU A 281 35.28 -28.86 -81.59
CA LEU A 281 34.28 -27.94 -82.12
C LEU A 281 34.64 -26.47 -81.86
N ASP A 282 35.46 -26.19 -80.85
CA ASP A 282 35.98 -24.84 -80.56
C ASP A 282 36.87 -24.37 -81.73
N GLY A 283 36.47 -23.27 -82.37
CA GLY A 283 37.09 -22.77 -83.59
C GLY A 283 36.52 -23.33 -84.91
N VAL A 284 35.58 -24.28 -84.87
CA VAL A 284 34.87 -24.72 -86.08
C VAL A 284 33.69 -23.79 -86.35
N THR A 285 33.91 -22.72 -87.09
CA THR A 285 32.84 -21.83 -87.56
C THR A 285 32.03 -22.52 -88.66
N SER A 286 30.74 -22.80 -88.45
CA SER A 286 29.74 -23.28 -89.45
C SER A 286 30.08 -24.54 -90.27
N ALA A 287 31.24 -25.15 -90.06
CA ALA A 287 31.85 -26.06 -91.03
C ALA A 287 31.99 -27.50 -90.55
N VAL A 288 31.39 -27.94 -89.42
CA VAL A 288 31.41 -29.38 -89.09
C VAL A 288 30.68 -30.16 -90.19
N GLN A 289 29.49 -29.67 -90.61
CA GLN A 289 28.76 -30.24 -91.74
C GLN A 289 29.55 -30.10 -93.04
N THR A 290 30.13 -28.92 -93.30
CA THR A 290 30.94 -28.66 -94.51
C THR A 290 32.21 -29.51 -94.58
N GLN A 291 32.88 -29.77 -93.46
CA GLN A 291 34.08 -30.61 -93.38
C GLN A 291 33.72 -32.08 -93.57
N LEU A 292 32.58 -32.53 -93.04
CA LEU A 292 32.07 -33.87 -93.28
C LEU A 292 31.69 -34.06 -94.76
N ASP A 293 30.95 -33.09 -95.31
CA ASP A 293 30.55 -33.08 -96.73
C ASP A 293 31.79 -33.02 -97.64
N ALA A 294 32.82 -32.24 -97.28
CA ALA A 294 34.08 -32.21 -98.01
C ALA A 294 34.81 -33.56 -97.96
N LYS A 295 34.79 -34.26 -96.83
CA LYS A 295 35.40 -35.58 -96.67
C LYS A 295 34.63 -36.69 -97.40
N LEU A 296 33.30 -36.57 -97.47
CA LEU A 296 32.45 -37.43 -98.28
C LEU A 296 32.60 -37.13 -99.78
N SER A 297 32.89 -35.86 -100.11
CA SER A 297 33.17 -35.38 -101.46
C SER A 297 34.60 -35.72 -101.94
N THR A 298 35.54 -36.02 -101.04
CA THR A 298 36.85 -36.52 -101.44
C THR A 298 36.74 -37.94 -101.99
N THR A 299 36.83 -38.02 -103.30
CA THR A 299 36.88 -39.12 -104.26
C THR A 299 37.93 -40.21 -103.97
N THR A 300 38.48 -40.32 -102.76
CA THR A 300 39.58 -41.26 -102.41
C THR A 300 39.11 -42.71 -102.26
N ALA A 301 37.82 -42.96 -102.06
CA ALA A 301 37.25 -44.31 -102.20
C ALA A 301 37.10 -44.75 -103.67
N SER A 302 37.09 -43.79 -104.61
CA SER A 302 36.90 -44.05 -106.05
C SER A 302 38.21 -43.99 -106.85
N SER A 303 39.21 -43.20 -106.41
CA SER A 303 40.50 -43.07 -107.12
C SER A 303 41.56 -44.14 -106.78
N THR A 304 41.33 -45.00 -105.80
CA THR A 304 42.28 -46.08 -105.44
C THR A 304 42.02 -47.38 -106.20
N TYR A 305 40.85 -47.51 -106.86
CA TYR A 305 40.50 -48.69 -107.64
C TYR A 305 40.46 -48.37 -109.13
N ALA A 306 41.02 -49.27 -109.95
CA ALA A 306 40.79 -49.22 -111.39
C ALA A 306 39.29 -49.43 -111.70
N PRO A 307 38.73 -48.79 -112.74
CA PRO A 307 37.34 -49.02 -113.14
C PRO A 307 37.06 -50.51 -113.37
N LEU A 308 35.94 -51.01 -112.82
CA LEU A 308 35.56 -52.43 -112.91
C LEU A 308 35.27 -52.88 -114.35
N ALA A 309 34.74 -51.98 -115.17
CA ALA A 309 34.47 -52.23 -116.58
C ALA A 309 35.50 -51.51 -117.45
N SER A 310 36.15 -52.25 -118.34
CA SER A 310 37.10 -51.73 -119.34
C SER A 310 38.19 -50.80 -118.75
N PRO A 311 38.98 -51.27 -117.76
CA PRO A 311 40.09 -50.48 -117.26
C PRO A 311 41.07 -50.17 -118.39
N ALA A 312 41.41 -48.89 -118.56
CA ALA A 312 42.50 -48.48 -119.44
C ALA A 312 43.83 -48.86 -118.76
N LEU A 313 44.47 -49.92 -119.24
CA LEU A 313 45.80 -50.30 -118.76
C LEU A 313 46.84 -49.47 -119.51
N THR A 314 47.67 -48.71 -118.79
CA THR A 314 48.83 -47.98 -119.33
C THR A 314 50.14 -48.69 -118.93
N GLY A 315 51.21 -48.49 -119.70
CA GLY A 315 52.51 -49.16 -119.46
C GLY A 315 52.63 -50.53 -120.13
N VAL A 316 53.41 -51.45 -119.52
CA VAL A 316 53.54 -52.86 -119.94
C VAL A 316 52.75 -53.73 -118.96
N PRO A 317 51.41 -53.86 -119.11
CA PRO A 317 50.62 -54.69 -118.23
C PRO A 317 51.08 -56.15 -118.32
N THR A 318 51.42 -56.75 -117.19
CA THR A 318 51.74 -58.18 -117.12
C THR A 318 50.44 -58.97 -117.00
N ALA A 319 50.10 -59.73 -118.05
CA ALA A 319 49.01 -60.70 -118.02
C ALA A 319 49.61 -62.11 -117.86
N PRO A 320 48.93 -63.05 -117.17
CA PRO A 320 49.37 -64.44 -117.14
C PRO A 320 49.48 -65.00 -118.56
N THR A 321 50.60 -65.64 -118.90
CA THR A 321 50.74 -66.33 -120.19
C THR A 321 49.85 -67.56 -120.18
N ALA A 322 48.82 -67.56 -121.04
CA ALA A 322 47.96 -68.72 -121.23
C ALA A 322 48.78 -69.95 -121.63
N ALA A 323 48.43 -71.13 -121.10
CA ALA A 323 49.03 -72.38 -121.54
C ALA A 323 48.70 -72.66 -123.01
N ALA A 324 49.58 -73.37 -123.72
CA ALA A 324 49.37 -73.74 -125.12
C ALA A 324 48.01 -74.46 -125.30
N ASN A 325 47.27 -74.11 -126.37
CA ASN A 325 45.92 -74.60 -126.70
C ASN A 325 44.76 -74.11 -125.81
N THR A 326 44.98 -73.08 -124.98
CA THR A 326 43.89 -72.45 -124.20
C THR A 326 43.03 -71.55 -125.09
N ASN A 327 41.74 -71.87 -125.28
CA ASN A 327 40.76 -71.02 -125.96
C ASN A 327 39.74 -70.45 -124.95
N THR A 328 40.14 -69.38 -124.26
CA THR A 328 39.29 -68.67 -123.28
C THR A 328 39.34 -67.16 -123.55
N THR A 329 38.55 -66.38 -122.82
CA THR A 329 38.53 -64.92 -122.93
C THR A 329 39.72 -64.23 -122.23
N GLN A 330 40.76 -64.97 -121.82
CA GLN A 330 41.98 -64.40 -121.27
C GLN A 330 42.77 -63.64 -122.34
N VAL A 331 43.41 -62.52 -121.96
CA VAL A 331 44.28 -61.73 -122.85
C VAL A 331 45.47 -62.59 -123.30
N ALA A 332 45.67 -62.76 -124.61
CA ALA A 332 46.80 -63.50 -125.16
C ALA A 332 48.09 -62.65 -125.13
N THR A 333 49.19 -63.20 -124.61
CA THR A 333 50.53 -62.57 -124.64
C THR A 333 51.38 -63.20 -125.76
N THR A 334 52.12 -62.41 -126.55
CA THR A 334 52.75 -62.78 -127.84
C THR A 334 54.00 -63.67 -127.79
N ALA A 335 54.14 -64.58 -126.83
CA ALA A 335 55.36 -65.38 -126.69
C ALA A 335 55.62 -66.41 -127.83
N TYR A 336 54.66 -66.68 -128.72
CA TYR A 336 54.71 -67.84 -129.63
C TYR A 336 54.38 -67.57 -131.11
N VAL A 337 54.56 -66.34 -131.63
CA VAL A 337 54.42 -66.13 -133.09
C VAL A 337 55.70 -66.60 -133.80
N GLN A 338 55.75 -67.88 -134.20
CA GLN A 338 56.68 -68.33 -135.24
C GLN A 338 56.02 -68.08 -136.61
N THR A 339 56.77 -67.43 -137.50
CA THR A 339 56.37 -67.11 -138.87
C THR A 339 56.34 -68.39 -139.71
N GLU A 340 55.19 -68.74 -140.28
CA GLU A 340 55.10 -69.56 -141.50
C GLU A 340 55.07 -68.65 -142.74
#